data_AF-A0A7S3H7U9-F1
#
_entry.id   AF-A0A7S3H7U9-F1
#
_cell.length_a   1.000
_cell.length_b   1.000
_cell.length_c   1.000
_cell.angle_alpha   90.00
_cell.angle_beta   90.00
_cell.angle_gamma   90.00
#
_symmetry.space_group_name_H-M   'P 1'
#
loop_
_entity.id
_entity.type
_entity.pdbx_description
1 polymer ?
#
loop_
_entity_poly.entity_id
_entity_poly.type
_entity_poly.pdbx_seq_one_letter_code
_entity_poly.pdbx_strand_id
1 'polypeptide(L)'
;MSSCQVCYEAYADEGEHVPYKLKCGDIQCFSCIESELIDGEYYCPECGDAHRGERVTDFAIALMTSELGFKYTSDEGTSDEEHSSRSSRSNSADSSPRCESNHSSLGRRMS
;
A
#
# COMPACT_ATOMS: atom_id res chain seq x y z
N MET A 1 -22.58 2.55 5.59
CA MET A 1 -22.18 1.25 6.17
C MET A 1 -21.18 0.66 5.20
N SER A 2 -19.98 0.34 5.67
CA SER A 2 -18.89 -0.17 4.84
C SER A 2 -19.15 -1.65 4.54
N SER A 3 -19.10 -2.05 3.27
CA SER A 3 -19.29 -3.44 2.80
C SER A 3 -18.08 -3.89 2.00
N CYS A 4 -17.85 -5.20 1.94
CA CYS A 4 -16.80 -5.78 1.10
C CYS A 4 -17.09 -5.51 -0.38
N GLN A 5 -16.10 -5.10 -1.16
CA GLN A 5 -16.27 -4.82 -2.60
C GLN A 5 -16.35 -6.09 -3.46
N VAL A 6 -15.94 -7.25 -2.91
CA VAL A 6 -15.94 -8.53 -3.63
C VAL A 6 -17.28 -9.26 -3.48
N CYS A 7 -17.71 -9.52 -2.25
CA CYS A 7 -18.97 -10.24 -1.98
C CYS A 7 -20.17 -9.32 -1.72
N TYR A 8 -19.95 -8.01 -1.58
CA TYR A 8 -20.99 -7.01 -1.27
C TYR A 8 -21.71 -7.21 0.07
N GLU A 9 -21.19 -8.09 0.94
CA GLU A 9 -21.70 -8.27 2.28
C GLU A 9 -21.19 -7.21 3.25
N ALA A 10 -22.00 -6.90 4.27
CA ALA A 10 -21.65 -5.92 5.29
C ALA A 10 -20.55 -6.48 6.21
N TYR A 11 -19.60 -5.64 6.60
CA TYR A 11 -18.58 -6.04 7.55
C TYR A 11 -19.17 -6.31 8.94
N ALA A 12 -18.55 -7.24 9.66
CA ALA A 12 -18.88 -7.61 11.03
C ALA A 12 -17.64 -7.53 11.92
N ASP A 13 -17.80 -7.37 13.24
CA ASP A 13 -16.66 -7.39 14.16
C ASP A 13 -16.13 -8.81 14.42
N GLU A 14 -16.90 -9.85 14.07
CA GLU A 14 -16.56 -11.25 14.31
C GLU A 14 -16.98 -12.14 13.13
N GLY A 15 -16.27 -13.26 12.94
CA GLY A 15 -16.57 -14.27 11.93
C GLY A 15 -15.95 -14.03 10.55
N GLU A 16 -16.63 -14.50 9.51
CA GLU A 16 -16.15 -14.50 8.12
C GLU A 16 -16.13 -13.11 7.47
N HIS A 17 -16.98 -12.21 7.95
CA HIS A 17 -17.10 -10.84 7.44
C HIS A 17 -16.27 -9.81 8.20
N VAL A 18 -15.29 -10.26 8.99
CA VAL A 18 -14.34 -9.36 9.66
C VAL A 18 -13.53 -8.61 8.61
N PRO A 19 -13.49 -7.26 8.65
CA PRO A 19 -12.72 -6.47 7.73
C PRO A 19 -11.23 -6.58 8.06
N TYR A 20 -10.41 -6.86 7.06
CA TYR A 20 -8.96 -6.89 7.13
C TYR A 20 -8.38 -5.83 6.21
N LYS A 21 -7.46 -5.03 6.74
CA LYS A 21 -6.68 -4.07 5.97
C LYS A 21 -5.42 -4.74 5.42
N LEU A 22 -5.30 -4.73 4.10
CA LEU A 22 -4.14 -5.21 3.38
C LEU A 22 -2.96 -4.23 3.49
N LYS A 23 -1.75 -4.70 3.20
CA LYS A 23 -0.54 -3.85 3.15
C LYS A 23 -0.64 -2.71 2.14
N CYS A 24 -1.38 -2.88 1.05
CA CYS A 24 -1.62 -1.83 0.05
C CYS A 24 -2.57 -0.73 0.57
N GLY A 25 -3.31 -1.00 1.65
CA GLY A 25 -4.25 -0.05 2.26
C GLY A 25 -5.71 -0.40 2.03
N ASP A 26 -6.01 -1.24 1.04
CA ASP A 26 -7.37 -1.70 0.74
C ASP A 26 -7.92 -2.63 1.84
N ILE A 27 -9.25 -2.74 1.89
CA ILE A 27 -9.96 -3.46 2.95
C ILE A 27 -10.87 -4.51 2.33
N GLN A 28 -10.75 -5.75 2.81
CA GLN A 28 -11.62 -6.86 2.41
C GLN A 28 -12.00 -7.75 3.59
N CYS A 29 -13.08 -8.51 3.45
CA CYS A 29 -13.46 -9.43 4.51
C CYS A 29 -12.54 -10.65 4.53
N PHE A 30 -12.40 -11.25 5.70
CA PHE A 30 -11.58 -12.44 5.92
C PHE A 30 -11.91 -13.57 4.93
N SER A 31 -13.19 -13.88 4.72
CA SER A 31 -13.61 -14.96 3.83
C SER A 31 -13.21 -14.75 2.37
N CYS A 32 -13.30 -13.54 1.84
CA CYS A 32 -12.87 -13.23 0.46
C CYS A 32 -11.35 -13.34 0.31
N ILE A 33 -10.58 -12.98 1.33
CA ILE A 33 -9.13 -13.12 1.27
C ILE A 33 -8.74 -14.60 1.38
N GLU A 34 -9.32 -15.32 2.33
CA GLU A 34 -9.00 -16.73 2.59
C GLU A 34 -9.36 -17.63 1.40
N SER A 35 -10.51 -17.40 0.74
CA SER A 35 -10.94 -18.18 -0.42
C SER A 35 -10.07 -18.01 -1.66
N GLU A 36 -9.42 -16.85 -1.81
CA GLU A 36 -8.54 -16.52 -2.94
C GLU A 36 -7.04 -16.63 -2.59
N LEU A 37 -6.71 -17.06 -1.37
CA LEU A 37 -5.33 -17.28 -0.95
C LEU A 37 -4.83 -18.60 -1.55
N ILE A 38 -4.00 -18.50 -2.59
CA ILE A 38 -3.49 -19.66 -3.33
C ILE A 38 -1.98 -19.73 -3.13
N ASP A 39 -1.48 -20.86 -2.63
CA ASP A 39 -0.06 -21.10 -2.36
C ASP A 39 0.63 -19.98 -1.53
N GLY A 40 -0.15 -19.38 -0.61
CA GLY A 40 0.32 -18.28 0.24
C GLY A 40 0.49 -16.94 -0.48
N GLU A 41 -0.09 -16.80 -1.68
CA GLU A 41 -0.20 -15.53 -2.40
C GLU A 41 -1.67 -15.13 -2.56
N TYR A 42 -1.95 -13.86 -2.30
CA TYR A 42 -3.26 -13.25 -2.50
C TYR A 42 -3.10 -11.97 -3.34
N TYR A 43 -3.92 -11.81 -4.37
CA TYR A 43 -3.89 -10.65 -5.26
C TYR A 43 -5.02 -9.70 -4.91
N CYS A 44 -4.69 -8.43 -4.63
CA CYS A 44 -5.70 -7.43 -4.38
C CYS A 44 -6.48 -7.12 -5.67
N PRO A 45 -7.81 -7.30 -5.74
CA PRO A 45 -8.62 -6.99 -6.91
C PRO A 45 -8.72 -5.49 -7.22
N GLU A 46 -8.48 -4.61 -6.25
CA GLU A 46 -8.58 -3.16 -6.43
C GLU A 46 -7.33 -2.58 -7.10
N CYS A 47 -6.14 -2.92 -6.60
CA CYS A 47 -4.87 -2.36 -7.08
C CYS A 47 -3.98 -3.35 -7.85
N GLY A 48 -4.26 -4.65 -7.79
CA GLY A 48 -3.47 -5.71 -8.42
C GLY A 48 -2.22 -6.14 -7.64
N ASP A 49 -1.96 -5.55 -6.47
CA ASP A 49 -0.79 -5.88 -5.65
C ASP A 49 -0.87 -7.31 -5.10
N ALA A 50 0.27 -8.00 -5.12
CA ALA A 50 0.42 -9.34 -4.53
C ALA A 50 0.83 -9.24 -3.06
N HIS A 51 0.11 -9.96 -2.20
CA HIS A 51 0.37 -10.10 -0.78
C HIS A 51 0.77 -11.54 -0.46
N ARG A 52 1.88 -11.70 0.25
CA ARG A 52 2.44 -13.03 0.59
C ARG A 52 2.29 -13.35 2.07
N GLY A 53 1.86 -14.58 2.35
CA GLY A 53 1.82 -15.20 3.67
C GLY A 53 1.01 -16.49 3.67
N GLU A 54 1.35 -17.43 4.55
CA GLU A 54 0.62 -18.70 4.68
C GLU A 54 -0.79 -18.47 5.25
N ARG A 55 -0.96 -17.38 6.01
CA ARG A 55 -2.23 -16.99 6.63
C ARG A 55 -2.52 -15.52 6.34
N VAL A 56 -3.80 -15.16 6.30
CA VAL A 56 -4.26 -13.77 6.13
C VAL A 56 -3.60 -12.81 7.13
N THR A 57 -3.41 -13.26 8.37
CA THR A 57 -2.78 -12.48 9.45
C THR A 57 -1.31 -12.14 9.22
N ASP A 58 -0.64 -12.79 8.27
CA ASP A 58 0.77 -12.53 7.96
C ASP A 58 0.95 -11.28 7.08
N PHE A 59 -0.12 -10.88 6.38
CA PHE A 59 -0.08 -9.76 5.44
C PHE A 59 -1.24 -8.77 5.57
N ALA A 60 -2.20 -9.03 6.45
CA ALA A 60 -3.33 -8.15 6.69
C ALA A 60 -3.64 -8.05 8.19
N ILE A 61 -4.28 -6.95 8.59
CA ILE A 61 -4.64 -6.66 9.98
C ILE A 61 -6.16 -6.52 10.10
N ALA A 62 -6.76 -7.25 11.03
CA ALA A 62 -8.19 -7.12 11.34
C ALA A 62 -8.51 -5.71 11.85
N LEU A 63 -9.61 -5.13 11.37
CA LEU A 63 -10.13 -3.84 11.81
C LEU A 63 -11.43 -4.05 12.57
N MET A 64 -11.71 -3.15 13.52
CA MET A 64 -13.05 -3.08 14.12
C MET A 64 -13.97 -2.26 13.20
N THR A 65 -15.25 -2.63 13.11
CA THR A 65 -16.22 -1.91 12.27
C THR A 65 -16.41 -0.45 12.70
N SER A 66 -16.20 -0.15 13.98
CA SER A 66 -16.18 1.21 14.53
C SER A 66 -15.05 2.08 13.96
N GLU A 67 -13.92 1.49 13.58
CA GLU A 67 -12.79 2.19 12.97
C GLU A 67 -13.04 2.52 11.49
N LEU A 68 -13.86 1.71 10.81
CA LEU A 68 -14.26 1.94 9.42
C LEU A 68 -15.18 3.15 9.27
N GLY A 69 -15.87 3.55 10.34
CA GLY A 69 -16.78 4.70 10.35
C GLY A 69 -16.09 6.07 10.44
N PHE A 70 -14.78 6.13 10.67
CA PHE A 70 -14.08 7.40 10.97
C PHE A 70 -13.18 7.92 9.84
N LYS A 71 -13.02 7.21 8.71
CA LYS A 71 -11.93 7.49 7.75
C LYS A 71 -12.31 7.59 6.27
N TYR A 72 -13.55 7.98 5.98
CA TYR A 72 -13.95 8.43 4.65
C TYR A 72 -14.59 9.83 4.75
N THR A 73 -13.83 10.80 5.26
CA THR A 73 -13.95 12.17 4.76
C THR A 73 -12.87 12.33 3.70
N SER A 74 -13.30 12.46 2.45
CA SER A 74 -12.46 12.98 1.38
C SER A 74 -12.15 14.44 1.72
N ASP A 75 -10.99 14.69 2.29
CA ASP A 75 -10.43 16.04 2.35
C ASP A 75 -9.45 16.19 1.17
N GLU A 76 -10.01 16.34 -0.03
CA GLU A 76 -9.35 17.18 -1.04
C GLU A 76 -9.51 18.63 -0.56
N GLY A 77 -8.42 19.17 -0.01
CA GLY A 77 -8.30 20.57 0.37
C GLY A 77 -6.93 21.09 -0.04
N THR A 78 -6.77 21.45 -1.30
CA THR A 78 -5.67 22.30 -1.76
C THR A 78 -5.86 23.70 -1.17
N SER A 79 -4.82 24.31 -0.59
CA SER A 79 -4.51 25.75 -0.70
C SER A 79 -3.26 26.08 0.11
N ASP A 80 -2.28 26.65 -0.58
CA ASP A 80 -1.05 27.27 -0.11
C ASP A 80 -1.22 28.19 1.11
N GLU A 81 -0.23 28.20 2.02
CA GLU A 81 0.29 29.43 2.61
C GLU A 81 1.70 29.20 3.17
N GLU A 82 2.67 29.95 2.62
CA GLU A 82 4.02 30.11 3.15
C GLU A 82 3.99 30.56 4.61
N HIS A 83 4.97 30.12 5.41
CA HIS A 83 5.81 31.07 6.14
C HIS A 83 7.17 30.48 6.50
N SER A 84 8.19 31.15 5.98
CA SER A 84 9.61 31.01 6.29
C SER A 84 9.94 31.32 7.75
N SER A 85 10.93 30.61 8.31
CA SER A 85 12.17 31.17 8.93
C SER A 85 12.96 30.03 9.65
N ARG A 86 14.15 29.63 9.16
CA ARG A 86 15.51 30.06 9.58
C ARG A 86 15.80 29.76 11.07
N SER A 87 16.85 29.06 11.53
CA SER A 87 18.28 29.04 11.12
C SER A 87 19.00 27.82 11.73
N SER A 88 19.79 27.07 10.94
CA SER A 88 21.26 27.06 10.85
C SER A 88 22.05 26.43 12.02
N ARG A 89 22.73 25.31 11.74
CA ARG A 89 24.12 25.08 12.16
C ARG A 89 24.85 24.17 11.16
N SER A 90 25.80 24.78 10.46
CA SER A 90 26.77 24.20 9.55
C SER A 90 27.86 23.44 10.30
N ASN A 91 28.46 22.42 9.68
CA ASN A 91 29.91 22.36 9.49
C ASN A 91 30.32 21.28 8.47
N SER A 92 31.36 21.63 7.72
CA SER A 92 31.80 21.11 6.44
C SER A 92 32.85 20.00 6.53
N ALA A 93 32.92 19.17 5.49
CA ALA A 93 34.14 18.61 4.86
C ALA A 93 33.66 17.78 3.65
N ASP A 94 33.65 18.30 2.43
CA ASP A 94 34.77 18.44 1.47
C ASP A 94 35.52 17.13 1.17
N SER A 95 35.15 16.49 0.07
CA SER A 95 36.04 15.86 -0.94
C SER A 95 35.21 15.35 -2.13
N SER A 96 35.43 15.92 -3.31
CA SER A 96 34.87 15.53 -4.63
C SER A 96 35.76 14.47 -5.34
N PRO A 97 35.59 14.14 -6.63
CA PRO A 97 34.48 13.47 -7.34
C PRO A 97 34.97 12.27 -8.22
N ARG A 98 34.06 11.74 -9.05
CA ARG A 98 34.22 10.89 -10.27
C ARG A 98 33.94 9.39 -10.13
N CYS A 99 32.82 8.99 -10.73
CA CYS A 99 32.79 7.78 -11.56
C CYS A 99 32.05 8.11 -12.86
N GLU A 100 32.79 7.99 -13.96
CA GLU A 100 32.29 8.02 -15.32
C GLU A 100 31.32 6.87 -15.57
N SER A 101 30.34 7.07 -16.45
CA SER A 101 29.79 5.98 -17.25
C SER A 101 29.41 6.54 -18.61
N ASN A 102 30.40 6.53 -19.50
CA ASN A 102 30.20 6.77 -20.92
C ASN A 102 29.64 5.52 -21.60
N HIS A 103 28.71 5.79 -22.51
CA HIS A 103 28.12 4.93 -23.53
C HIS A 103 28.98 3.77 -24.06
N SER A 104 28.32 2.64 -24.38
CA SER A 104 28.65 1.86 -25.58
C SER A 104 27.39 1.25 -26.19
N SER A 105 27.16 1.68 -27.43
CA SER A 105 26.09 1.30 -28.34
C SER A 105 26.44 0.03 -29.11
N LEU A 106 25.41 -0.67 -29.61
CA LEU A 106 25.36 -1.46 -30.85
C LEU A 106 26.15 -2.79 -30.95
N GLY A 107 25.38 -3.87 -31.15
CA GLY A 107 25.85 -5.12 -31.75
C GLY A 107 24.72 -5.88 -32.42
N ARG A 108 24.55 -5.69 -33.74
CA ARG A 108 23.71 -6.52 -34.62
C ARG A 108 24.26 -7.95 -34.68
N ARG A 109 23.39 -8.95 -34.89
CA ARG A 109 23.69 -10.08 -35.79
C ARG A 109 22.42 -10.68 -36.38
N MET A 110 22.46 -10.82 -37.70
CA MET A 110 21.48 -11.43 -38.59
C MET A 110 21.66 -12.96 -38.56
N SER A 111 20.56 -13.68 -38.76
CA SER A 111 20.52 -14.97 -39.43
C SER A 111 19.39 -14.94 -40.45
#